data_AF-A0A674IAE1-F1
#
_entry.id   AF-A0A674IAE1-F1
#
_cell.length_a   1.000
_cell.length_b   1.000
_cell.length_c   1.000
_cell.angle_alpha   90.00
_cell.angle_beta   90.00
_cell.angle_gamma   90.00
#
_symmetry.space_group_name_H-M   'P 1'
#
loop_
_entity.id
_entity.type
_entity.pdbx_description
1 polymer ?
#
loop_
_entity_poly.entity_id
_entity_poly.type
_entity_poly.pdbx_seq_one_letter_code
_entity_poly.pdbx_strand_id
1 'polypeptide(L)'
;MLVGLLLLMLQAVLGWQSSAEEHVLVDNKCKCARVTSRFVPSKDNPEEEVLVRNIRVIVPLMSRKNISDPTSPVRTAFVYRLSELCKKCDPTEVELGDRVVTAEQSNHCSSSDTCYTYDRNKCYTTTFPFFYGGKINTVQAALTPESCYPD
;
A
#
# COMPACT_ATOMS: atom_id res chain seq x y z
N MET A 1 34.95 -14.78 39.04
CA MET A 1 34.34 -15.77 38.13
C MET A 1 32.82 -15.61 37.96
N LEU A 2 32.05 -15.32 39.02
CA LEU A 2 30.58 -15.16 38.93
C LEU A 2 30.09 -13.99 38.05
N VAL A 3 30.80 -12.86 38.00
CA VAL A 3 30.37 -11.67 37.22
C VAL A 3 30.52 -11.88 35.70
N GLY A 4 31.55 -12.60 35.26
CA GLY A 4 31.77 -12.90 33.84
C GLY A 4 30.73 -13.89 33.28
N LEU A 5 30.30 -14.84 34.10
CA LEU A 5 29.23 -15.79 33.77
C LEU A 5 27.87 -15.09 33.66
N LEU A 6 27.60 -14.13 34.55
CA LEU A 6 26.34 -13.36 34.51
C LEU A 6 26.26 -12.48 33.25
N LEU A 7 27.38 -11.87 32.83
CA LEU A 7 27.47 -11.07 31.60
C LEU A 7 27.29 -11.92 30.34
N LEU A 8 27.85 -13.13 30.29
CA LEU A 8 27.64 -14.07 29.18
C LEU A 8 26.18 -14.53 29.08
N MET A 9 25.53 -14.78 30.21
CA MET A 9 24.11 -15.11 30.24
C MET A 9 23.24 -13.91 29.83
N LEU A 10 23.60 -12.68 30.24
CA LEU A 10 22.89 -11.47 29.81
C LEU A 10 23.01 -11.22 28.30
N GLN A 11 24.19 -11.45 27.72
CA GLN A 11 24.42 -11.34 26.27
C GLN A 11 23.69 -12.42 25.48
N ALA A 12 23.60 -13.65 26.01
CA ALA A 12 22.81 -14.71 25.39
C ALA A 12 21.31 -14.40 25.38
N VAL A 13 20.79 -13.85 26.49
CA VAL A 13 19.38 -13.45 26.61
C VAL A 13 19.05 -12.22 25.75
N LEU A 14 19.96 -11.24 25.67
CA LEU A 14 19.78 -10.07 24.80
C LEU A 14 20.00 -10.39 23.31
N GLY A 15 20.87 -11.35 22.98
CA GLY A 15 21.16 -11.78 21.61
C GLY A 15 20.08 -12.65 20.98
N TRP A 16 19.20 -13.26 21.80
CA TRP A 16 18.01 -14.00 21.35
C TRP A 16 16.79 -13.12 21.10
N GLN A 17 16.88 -11.81 21.39
CA GLN A 17 15.95 -10.83 20.85
C GLN A 17 16.29 -10.58 19.38
N SER A 18 16.23 -11.64 18.57
CA SER A 18 16.19 -11.56 17.12
C SER A 18 15.12 -10.53 16.79
N SER A 19 15.57 -9.37 16.31
CA SER A 19 14.69 -8.39 15.71
C SER A 19 14.19 -9.04 14.42
N ALA A 20 13.13 -9.85 14.53
CA ALA A 20 12.44 -10.36 13.36
C ALA A 20 11.97 -9.14 12.57
N GLU A 21 12.71 -8.82 11.51
CA GLU A 21 12.49 -7.63 10.71
C GLU A 21 11.07 -7.68 10.16
N GLU A 22 10.34 -6.58 10.33
CA GLU A 22 8.99 -6.49 9.82
C GLU A 22 9.02 -6.27 8.31
N HIS A 23 8.53 -7.26 7.55
CA HIS A 23 8.48 -7.18 6.10
C HIS A 23 7.17 -6.55 5.62
N VAL A 24 7.25 -5.60 4.70
CA VAL A 24 6.08 -5.03 4.04
C VAL A 24 5.70 -5.92 2.87
N LEU A 25 4.52 -6.54 2.94
CA LEU A 25 3.98 -7.39 1.88
C LEU A 25 3.16 -6.57 0.88
N VAL A 26 2.42 -5.58 1.37
CA VAL A 26 1.55 -4.71 0.56
C VAL A 26 1.61 -3.29 1.09
N ASP A 27 1.74 -2.33 0.18
CA ASP A 27 1.54 -0.90 0.43
C ASP A 27 0.65 -0.31 -0.67
N ASN A 28 -0.67 -0.50 -0.53
CA ASN A 28 -1.64 -0.10 -1.54
C ASN A 28 -2.10 1.34 -1.29
N LYS A 29 -1.65 2.29 -2.13
CA LYS A 29 -2.01 3.71 -2.05
C LYS A 29 -3.44 4.03 -2.50
N CYS A 30 -3.99 3.24 -3.43
CA CYS A 30 -5.32 3.42 -4.00
C CYS A 30 -6.44 3.14 -2.98
N LYS A 31 -6.27 2.10 -2.14
CA LYS A 31 -7.20 1.72 -1.07
C LYS A 31 -6.68 2.07 0.34
N CYS A 32 -5.51 2.71 0.44
CA CYS A 32 -4.85 3.06 1.71
C CYS A 32 -4.76 1.87 2.70
N ALA A 33 -4.28 0.74 2.21
CA ALA A 33 -4.12 -0.49 2.99
C ALA A 33 -2.66 -0.93 2.99
N ARG A 34 -2.15 -1.26 4.18
CA ARG A 34 -0.79 -1.77 4.38
C ARG A 34 -0.82 -3.11 5.09
N VAL A 35 -0.11 -4.08 4.54
CA VAL A 35 0.03 -5.42 5.12
C VAL A 35 1.50 -5.66 5.41
N THR A 36 1.81 -6.02 6.64
CA THR A 36 3.15 -6.42 7.07
C THR A 36 3.15 -7.82 7.67
N SER A 37 4.30 -8.46 7.68
CA SER A 37 4.49 -9.75 8.31
C SER A 37 5.81 -9.85 9.06
N ARG A 38 5.81 -10.59 10.15
CA ARG A 38 7.02 -10.94 10.89
C ARG A 38 6.84 -12.27 11.61
N PHE A 39 7.92 -13.02 11.77
CA PHE A 39 7.94 -14.17 12.67
C PHE A 39 8.11 -13.70 14.11
N VAL A 40 7.41 -14.33 15.04
CA VAL A 40 7.58 -14.09 16.47
C VAL A 40 7.65 -15.43 17.19
N PRO A 41 8.46 -15.57 18.25
CA PRO A 41 8.44 -16.77 19.08
C PRO A 41 7.03 -17.05 19.59
N SER A 42 6.60 -18.31 19.55
CA SER A 42 5.33 -18.74 20.12
C SER A 42 5.32 -18.49 21.63
N LYS A 43 4.16 -18.05 22.16
CA LYS A 43 3.98 -17.87 23.60
C LYS A 43 3.89 -19.20 24.34
N ASP A 44 3.46 -20.25 23.64
CA ASP A 44 3.16 -21.55 24.23
C ASP A 44 4.32 -22.54 24.09
N ASN A 45 5.12 -22.42 23.01
CA ASN A 45 6.29 -23.27 22.77
C ASN A 45 7.49 -22.42 22.29
N PRO A 46 8.55 -22.26 23.10
CA PRO A 46 9.71 -21.44 22.71
C PRO A 46 10.53 -22.01 21.53
N GLU A 47 10.31 -23.27 21.14
CA GLU A 47 10.95 -23.87 19.95
C GLU A 47 10.19 -23.60 18.64
N GLU A 48 9.01 -22.97 18.71
CA GLU A 48 8.18 -22.67 17.55
C GLU A 48 8.13 -21.17 17.24
N GLU A 49 8.06 -20.86 15.95
CA GLU A 49 7.82 -19.49 15.45
C GLU A 49 6.43 -19.36 14.83
N VAL A 50 5.77 -18.25 15.13
CA VAL A 50 4.45 -17.90 14.61
C VAL A 50 4.58 -16.76 13.60
N LEU A 51 4.04 -16.94 12.40
CA LEU A 51 3.94 -15.88 11.40
C LEU A 51 2.79 -14.92 11.75
N VAL A 52 3.12 -13.74 12.26
CA VAL A 52 2.15 -12.67 12.50
C VAL A 52 2.00 -11.82 11.24
N ARG A 53 0.75 -11.55 10.86
CA ARG A 53 0.41 -10.62 9.78
C ARG A 53 -0.40 -9.46 10.34
N ASN A 54 0.10 -8.24 10.18
CA ASN A 54 -0.61 -7.03 10.57
C ASN A 54 -1.24 -6.38 9.35
N ILE A 55 -2.52 -6.04 9.44
CA ILE A 55 -3.27 -5.36 8.38
C ILE A 55 -3.73 -4.02 8.92
N ARG A 56 -3.27 -2.94 8.28
CA ARG A 56 -3.70 -1.56 8.57
C ARG A 56 -4.51 -1.02 7.41
N VAL A 57 -5.69 -0.50 7.69
CA VAL A 57 -6.59 0.13 6.72
C VAL A 57 -6.97 1.52 7.20
N ILE A 58 -6.89 2.52 6.33
CA ILE A 58 -7.38 3.87 6.62
C ILE A 58 -8.64 4.13 5.79
N VAL A 59 -9.76 4.39 6.47
CA VAL A 59 -11.07 4.57 5.82
C VAL A 59 -11.34 6.07 5.62
N PRO A 60 -11.41 6.57 4.38
CA PRO A 60 -11.70 7.97 4.11
C PRO A 60 -13.21 8.24 4.13
N LEU A 61 -13.71 8.72 5.28
CA LEU A 61 -15.13 8.92 5.54
C LEU A 61 -15.84 9.90 4.59
N MET A 62 -15.09 10.82 3.98
CA MET A 62 -15.62 11.85 3.06
C MET A 62 -15.27 11.58 1.59
N SER A 63 -14.66 10.42 1.27
CA SER A 63 -14.35 10.06 -0.12
C SER A 63 -15.60 9.86 -0.95
N ARG A 64 -15.53 10.20 -2.25
CA ARG A 64 -16.61 9.93 -3.21
C ARG A 64 -16.52 8.49 -3.75
N LYS A 65 -17.61 7.97 -4.33
CA LYS A 65 -17.59 6.66 -5.00
C LYS A 65 -16.60 6.66 -6.17
N ASN A 66 -16.64 7.70 -7.00
CA ASN A 66 -15.62 8.01 -8.00
C ASN A 66 -14.83 9.23 -7.53
N ILE A 67 -13.57 9.04 -7.12
CA ILE A 67 -12.75 10.12 -6.59
C ILE A 67 -12.37 11.18 -7.64
N SER A 68 -12.42 10.85 -8.93
CA SER A 68 -12.14 11.80 -10.01
C SER A 68 -13.37 12.65 -10.38
N ASP A 69 -14.56 12.28 -9.88
CA ASP A 69 -15.82 12.98 -10.12
C ASP A 69 -16.33 13.60 -8.81
N PRO A 70 -16.22 14.93 -8.64
CA PRO A 70 -16.65 15.59 -7.41
C PRO A 70 -18.17 15.56 -7.19
N THR A 71 -18.96 15.26 -8.24
CA THR A 71 -20.42 15.13 -8.17
C THR A 71 -20.87 13.75 -7.68
N SER A 72 -19.96 12.77 -7.69
CA SER A 72 -20.22 11.43 -7.23
C SER A 72 -20.63 11.42 -5.74
N PRO A 73 -21.60 10.58 -5.33
CA PRO A 73 -22.03 10.54 -3.94
C PRO A 73 -20.91 10.06 -3.02
N VAL A 74 -21.02 10.38 -1.72
CA VAL A 74 -20.09 9.89 -0.71
C VAL A 74 -20.13 8.36 -0.66
N ARG A 75 -18.95 7.75 -0.53
CA ARG A 75 -18.78 6.31 -0.42
C ARG A 75 -19.10 5.86 1.01
N THR A 76 -20.02 4.92 1.13
CA THR A 76 -20.43 4.33 2.42
C THR A 76 -19.97 2.88 2.62
N ALA A 77 -19.54 2.22 1.55
CA ALA A 77 -19.07 0.83 1.58
C ALA A 77 -17.63 0.72 1.05
N PHE A 78 -16.79 0.03 1.83
CA PHE A 78 -15.37 -0.20 1.54
C PHE A 78 -15.10 -1.70 1.61
N VAL A 79 -14.65 -2.28 0.48
CA VAL A 79 -14.44 -3.72 0.35
C VAL A 79 -12.98 -4.00 0.02
N TYR A 80 -12.30 -4.67 0.95
CA TYR A 80 -10.90 -5.03 0.85
C TYR A 80 -10.79 -6.54 0.64
N ARG A 81 -10.36 -6.95 -0.54
CA ARG A 81 -10.05 -8.35 -0.86
C ARG A 81 -8.54 -8.48 -0.84
N LEU A 82 -8.01 -9.40 -0.02
CA LEU A 82 -6.56 -9.55 0.11
C LEU A 82 -5.91 -9.97 -1.22
N SER A 83 -6.59 -10.80 -2.02
CA SER A 83 -6.15 -11.15 -3.38
C SER A 83 -5.95 -9.94 -4.29
N GLU A 84 -6.84 -8.95 -4.19
CA GLU A 84 -6.75 -7.70 -4.97
C GLU A 84 -5.69 -6.74 -4.42
N LEU A 85 -5.41 -6.79 -3.13
CA LEU A 85 -4.38 -5.97 -2.50
C LEU A 85 -2.98 -6.50 -2.76
N CYS A 86 -2.81 -7.82 -2.84
CA CYS A 86 -1.52 -8.49 -3.01
C CYS A 86 -1.12 -8.74 -4.46
N LYS A 87 -1.95 -8.38 -5.45
CA LYS A 87 -1.61 -8.58 -6.86
C LYS A 87 -0.40 -7.72 -7.24
N LYS A 88 0.54 -8.31 -7.97
CA LYS A 88 1.72 -7.64 -8.52
C LYS A 88 1.56 -7.55 -10.04
N CYS A 89 1.25 -6.34 -10.50
CA CYS A 89 0.97 -6.06 -11.90
C CYS A 89 2.14 -5.44 -12.65
N ASP A 90 3.19 -5.07 -11.93
CA ASP A 90 4.41 -4.59 -12.56
C ASP A 90 5.16 -5.81 -13.14
N PRO A 91 5.53 -5.77 -14.44
CA PRO A 91 6.31 -6.82 -15.03
C PRO A 91 7.70 -6.88 -14.38
N THR A 92 8.24 -8.08 -14.25
CA THR A 92 9.60 -8.30 -13.73
C THR A 92 10.45 -9.01 -14.76
N GLU A 93 11.75 -8.81 -14.69
CA GLU A 93 12.71 -9.60 -15.45
C GLU A 93 13.04 -10.90 -14.71
N VAL A 94 13.14 -12.00 -15.44
CA VAL A 94 13.49 -13.33 -14.93
C VAL A 94 14.57 -13.91 -15.83
N GLU A 95 15.66 -14.38 -15.22
CA GLU A 95 16.74 -15.06 -15.93
C GLU A 95 16.40 -16.55 -16.10
N LEU A 96 16.38 -17.01 -17.35
CA LEU A 96 16.18 -18.41 -17.73
C LEU A 96 17.42 -18.88 -18.48
N GLY A 97 18.44 -19.33 -17.73
CA GLY A 97 19.70 -19.80 -18.29
C GLY A 97 20.51 -18.67 -18.92
N ASP A 98 20.57 -18.63 -20.25
CA ASP A 98 21.31 -17.63 -21.04
C ASP A 98 20.46 -16.43 -21.48
N ARG A 99 19.20 -16.33 -21.05
CA ARG A 99 18.25 -15.30 -21.52
C ARG A 99 17.53 -14.62 -20.37
N VAL A 100 17.33 -13.32 -20.50
CA VAL A 100 16.46 -12.52 -19.62
C VAL A 100 15.12 -12.34 -20.32
N VAL A 101 14.03 -12.69 -19.64
CA VAL A 101 12.66 -12.52 -20.16
C VAL A 101 11.83 -11.65 -19.22
N THR A 102 10.96 -10.83 -19.79
CA THR A 102 9.96 -10.07 -19.04
C THR A 102 8.75 -10.97 -18.76
N ALA A 103 8.38 -11.11 -17.50
CA ALA A 103 7.26 -11.93 -17.04
C ALA A 103 6.27 -11.12 -16.19
N GLU A 104 5.00 -11.43 -16.34
CA GLU A 104 3.95 -10.92 -15.45
C GLU A 104 3.83 -11.82 -14.21
N GLN A 105 3.62 -11.21 -13.04
CA GLN A 105 3.54 -11.93 -11.76
C GLN A 105 2.09 -12.18 -11.28
N SER A 106 1.08 -11.82 -12.08
CA SER A 106 -0.33 -11.92 -11.73
C SER A 106 -1.19 -12.23 -12.94
N ASN A 107 -2.24 -13.03 -12.75
CA ASN A 107 -3.15 -13.43 -13.83
C ASN A 107 -4.22 -12.37 -14.16
N HIS A 108 -4.45 -11.42 -13.26
CA HIS A 108 -5.53 -10.43 -13.37
C HIS A 108 -5.05 -9.04 -12.94
N CYS A 109 -4.68 -8.24 -13.94
CA CYS A 109 -4.30 -6.85 -13.78
C CYS A 109 -5.25 -5.98 -14.59
N SER A 110 -6.49 -5.84 -14.12
CA SER A 110 -7.41 -4.87 -14.72
C SER A 110 -7.00 -3.45 -14.34
N SER A 111 -7.03 -2.54 -15.30
CA SER A 111 -6.65 -1.13 -15.14
C SER A 111 -7.68 -0.30 -14.34
N SER A 112 -8.81 -0.88 -13.94
CA SER A 112 -9.99 -0.15 -13.48
C SER A 112 -10.30 -0.33 -11.99
N ASP A 113 -9.29 -0.59 -11.15
CA ASP A 113 -9.50 -0.66 -9.71
C ASP A 113 -10.05 0.68 -9.20
N THR A 114 -11.23 0.63 -8.58
CA THR A 114 -11.80 1.84 -7.96
C THR A 114 -11.01 2.19 -6.70
N CYS A 115 -10.34 3.35 -6.74
CA CYS A 115 -9.62 3.89 -5.59
C CYS A 115 -10.56 4.54 -4.57
N TYR A 116 -10.15 4.46 -3.30
CA TYR A 116 -10.83 5.05 -2.16
C TYR A 116 -10.16 6.33 -1.71
N THR A 117 -8.85 6.44 -1.93
CA THR A 117 -8.02 7.59 -1.58
C THR A 117 -7.29 8.14 -2.79
N TYR A 118 -6.96 9.43 -2.74
CA TYR A 118 -6.00 10.03 -3.67
C TYR A 118 -4.58 9.58 -3.33
N ASP A 119 -3.76 9.39 -4.36
CA ASP A 119 -2.31 9.24 -4.21
C ASP A 119 -1.67 10.63 -4.12
N ARG A 120 -0.88 10.87 -3.07
CA ARG A 120 -0.20 12.16 -2.83
C ARG A 120 0.77 12.52 -3.95
N ASN A 121 1.29 11.54 -4.67
CA ASN A 121 2.27 11.74 -5.73
C ASN A 121 1.63 11.84 -7.13
N LYS A 122 0.30 11.80 -7.24
CA LYS A 122 -0.42 11.90 -8.52
C LYS A 122 -1.29 13.13 -8.54
N CYS A 123 -1.29 13.83 -9.68
CA CYS A 123 -2.21 14.92 -9.94
C CYS A 123 -3.57 14.37 -10.37
N TYR A 124 -4.62 14.77 -9.65
CA TYR A 124 -6.01 14.51 -10.00
C TYR A 124 -6.67 15.82 -10.41
N THR A 125 -7.33 15.83 -11.57
CA THR A 125 -8.02 17.01 -12.10
C THR A 125 -9.44 16.67 -12.52
N THR A 126 -10.29 17.69 -12.57
CA THR A 126 -11.63 17.60 -13.15
C THR A 126 -11.85 18.77 -14.12
N THR A 127 -12.86 18.67 -14.95
CA THR A 127 -13.24 19.73 -15.89
C THR A 127 -14.67 20.17 -15.63
N PHE A 128 -14.95 21.46 -15.68
CA PHE A 128 -16.29 22.00 -15.52
C PHE A 128 -16.56 23.14 -16.52
N PRO A 129 -17.82 23.32 -16.93
CA PRO A 129 -18.20 24.44 -17.79
C PRO A 129 -18.16 25.75 -17.00
N PHE A 130 -17.49 26.76 -17.55
CA PHE A 130 -17.39 28.11 -16.98
C PHE A 130 -17.86 29.14 -18.00
N PHE A 131 -18.80 29.99 -17.61
CA PHE A 131 -19.36 31.01 -18.48
C PHE A 131 -18.60 32.33 -18.36
N TYR A 132 -18.03 32.80 -19.47
CA TYR A 132 -17.29 34.07 -19.52
C TYR A 132 -17.42 34.72 -20.90
N GLY A 133 -17.72 36.02 -20.93
CA GLY A 133 -17.80 36.79 -22.18
C GLY A 133 -18.86 36.29 -23.18
N GLY A 134 -19.99 35.75 -22.70
CA GLY A 134 -21.04 35.21 -23.55
C GLY A 134 -20.78 33.79 -24.10
N LYS A 135 -19.65 33.17 -23.74
CA LYS A 135 -19.28 31.81 -24.17
C LYS A 135 -19.12 30.88 -22.97
N ILE A 136 -19.45 29.61 -23.17
CA ILE A 136 -19.14 28.53 -22.21
C ILE A 136 -17.78 27.96 -22.59
N ASN A 137 -16.82 28.02 -21.66
CA ASN A 137 -15.50 27.43 -21.81
C ASN A 137 -15.36 26.24 -20.86
N THR A 138 -14.71 25.17 -21.29
CA THR A 138 -14.35 24.07 -20.40
C THR A 138 -13.06 24.43 -19.68
N VAL A 139 -13.11 24.56 -18.36
CA VAL A 139 -11.96 24.89 -17.53
C VAL A 139 -11.57 23.68 -16.70
N GLN A 140 -10.26 23.45 -16.55
CA GLN A 140 -9.71 22.40 -15.71
C GLN A 140 -9.45 22.93 -14.30
N ALA A 141 -9.79 22.15 -13.28
CA ALA A 141 -9.45 22.40 -11.88
C ALA A 141 -8.70 21.22 -11.27
N ALA A 142 -7.72 21.53 -10.42
CA ALA A 142 -7.01 20.53 -9.63
C ALA A 142 -7.86 20.10 -8.43
N LEU A 143 -8.05 18.78 -8.29
CA LEU A 143 -8.63 18.17 -7.08
C LEU A 143 -7.58 17.99 -5.98
N THR A 144 -6.30 17.92 -6.37
CA THR A 144 -5.14 17.71 -5.49
C THR A 144 -4.06 18.74 -5.83
N PRO A 145 -4.18 20.00 -5.37
CA PRO A 145 -3.36 21.10 -5.86
C PRO A 145 -1.86 20.92 -5.60
N GLU A 146 -1.49 20.33 -4.46
CA GLU A 146 -0.08 20.13 -4.08
C GLU A 146 0.70 19.23 -5.06
N SER A 147 0.03 18.30 -5.75
CA SER A 147 0.64 17.35 -6.69
C SER A 147 0.48 17.75 -8.16
N CYS A 148 -0.12 18.91 -8.44
CA CYS A 148 -0.48 19.36 -9.80
C CYS A 148 0.32 20.57 -10.29
N TYR A 149 1.44 20.90 -9.64
CA TYR A 149 2.34 21.94 -10.14
C TYR A 149 3.07 21.43 -11.39
N PRO A 150 3.12 22.21 -12.49
CA PRO A 150 4.00 21.90 -13.61
C PRO A 150 5.46 22.05 -13.16
N ASP A 151 6.32 21.17 -13.66
CA ASP A 151 7.78 21.26 -13.47
C ASP A 151 8.38 22.51 -14.13
#